data_AF-A0A0S4JYF2-F1
#
_entry.id   AF-A0A0S4JYF2-F1
#
_cell.length_a   1.000
_cell.length_b   1.000
_cell.length_c   1.000
_cell.angle_alpha   90.00
_cell.angle_beta   90.00
_cell.angle_gamma   90.00
#
_symmetry.space_group_name_H-M   'P 1'
#
loop_
_entity.id
_entity.type
_entity.pdbx_description
1 polymer ?
#
loop_
_entity_poly.entity_id
_entity_poly.type
_entity_poly.pdbx_seq_one_letter_code
_entity_poly.pdbx_strand_id
1 'polypeptide(L)'
;MKRTAVRLNLTSFGPFLDVVDNPSQKIGETLEEKFRLNDAKGEDNEAKERGAVTVTLTAHRTLEVSVDAVAAYFSDNDGPLSSETAAAAAADDDDIRVVDLLVHLGVHRGAHGEIRVELQGVNDLHCPQGDFKGRKVVHRPIIVARSGSSGDSDCIGCPEVSFDAPQSGDAPFESLRCTIPADVVAKSIELVGSKASSVDDHGRFPVSMMPSDDAGRYLCNYCYCRSLFYTSHVCQRTHNRKYVSLFIHVLDPDRGGGDEDGESLLNPSIEEQADCIFRFLHHLAENIAVL
;
A
#
# COMPACT_ATOMS: atom_id res chain seq x y z
N MET A 1 22.36 -18.77 -5.38
CA MET A 1 21.08 -18.18 -4.92
C MET A 1 20.78 -17.05 -5.88
N LYS A 2 19.59 -16.99 -6.48
CA LYS A 2 19.25 -15.89 -7.41
C LYS A 2 19.31 -14.56 -6.65
N ARG A 3 19.82 -13.52 -7.28
CA ARG A 3 19.77 -12.16 -6.72
C ARG A 3 18.32 -11.69 -6.76
N THR A 4 17.86 -11.00 -5.72
CA THR A 4 16.50 -10.46 -5.70
C THR A 4 16.55 -8.95 -5.83
N ALA A 5 15.79 -8.42 -6.79
CA ALA A 5 15.54 -6.99 -6.94
C ALA A 5 14.10 -6.69 -6.54
N VAL A 6 13.91 -5.75 -5.60
CA VAL A 6 12.59 -5.29 -5.19
C VAL A 6 12.33 -3.93 -5.81
N ARG A 7 11.16 -3.79 -6.46
CA ARG A 7 10.72 -2.55 -7.11
C ARG A 7 9.45 -2.06 -6.46
N LEU A 8 9.50 -0.83 -5.97
CA LEU A 8 8.39 -0.21 -5.25
C LEU A 8 7.58 0.66 -6.19
N ASN A 9 6.27 0.43 -6.24
CA ASN A 9 5.31 1.37 -6.83
C ASN A 9 4.49 1.95 -5.71
N LEU A 10 4.74 3.22 -5.39
CA LEU A 10 4.12 3.93 -4.29
C LEU A 10 2.90 4.69 -4.77
N THR A 11 1.79 4.60 -4.04
CA THR A 11 0.69 5.53 -4.19
C THR A 11 0.32 6.17 -2.87
N SER A 12 -0.06 7.44 -2.92
CA SER A 12 -0.62 8.18 -1.81
C SER A 12 -2.00 8.73 -2.18
N PHE A 13 -2.68 9.40 -1.25
CA PHE A 13 -3.97 10.04 -1.49
C PHE A 13 -3.88 11.54 -1.29
N GLY A 14 -4.48 12.29 -2.20
CA GLY A 14 -4.61 13.74 -2.10
C GLY A 14 -5.64 14.19 -1.06
N PRO A 15 -5.97 15.49 -1.04
CA PRO A 15 -6.91 16.08 -0.09
C PRO A 15 -8.32 15.46 -0.14
N PHE A 16 -9.00 15.41 1.00
CA PHE A 16 -10.36 14.86 1.08
C PHE A 16 -11.16 15.33 2.30
N LEU A 17 -12.44 15.66 2.10
CA LEU A 17 -13.34 16.25 3.11
C LEU A 17 -12.70 17.50 3.76
N ASP A 18 -12.52 17.45 5.07
CA ASP A 18 -11.90 18.46 5.92
C ASP A 18 -10.37 18.33 6.00
N VAL A 19 -9.77 17.34 5.36
CA VAL A 19 -8.31 17.13 5.30
C VAL A 19 -7.77 17.81 4.04
N VAL A 20 -7.51 19.11 4.16
CA VAL A 20 -6.93 19.94 3.08
C VAL A 20 -5.51 19.49 2.74
N ASP A 21 -4.76 19.08 3.76
CA ASP A 21 -3.38 18.64 3.65
C ASP A 21 -3.31 17.16 4.04
N ASN A 22 -3.45 16.25 3.07
CA ASN A 22 -3.44 14.82 3.38
C ASN A 22 -2.02 14.35 3.77
N PRO A 23 -1.80 13.84 4.99
CA PRO A 23 -0.50 13.34 5.42
C PRO A 23 0.07 12.25 4.52
N SER A 24 -0.78 11.40 3.93
CA SER A 24 -0.27 10.31 3.08
C SER A 24 0.36 10.83 1.80
N GLN A 25 -0.14 11.93 1.22
CA GLN A 25 0.51 12.61 0.10
C GLN A 25 1.89 13.13 0.49
N LYS A 26 1.98 13.91 1.58
CA LYS A 26 3.25 14.50 2.02
C LYS A 26 4.28 13.44 2.35
N ILE A 27 3.89 12.37 3.04
CA ILE A 27 4.77 11.22 3.34
C ILE A 27 5.22 10.53 2.05
N GLY A 28 4.33 10.36 1.06
CA GLY A 28 4.67 9.79 -0.24
C GLY A 28 5.75 10.60 -0.96
N GLU A 29 5.60 11.93 -1.00
CA GLU A 29 6.59 12.86 -1.58
C GLU A 29 7.93 12.82 -0.83
N THR A 30 7.90 12.76 0.50
CA THR A 30 9.10 12.61 1.33
C THR A 30 9.82 11.28 1.07
N LEU A 31 9.08 10.18 0.95
CA LEU A 31 9.65 8.86 0.62
C LEU A 31 10.31 8.87 -0.77
N GLU A 32 9.66 9.47 -1.76
CA GLU A 32 10.22 9.62 -3.10
C GLU A 32 11.58 10.33 -3.09
N GLU A 33 11.67 11.45 -2.36
CA GLU A 33 12.94 12.17 -2.19
C GLU A 33 13.99 11.32 -1.46
N LYS A 34 13.61 10.56 -0.42
CA LYS A 34 14.53 9.66 0.31
C LYS A 34 15.10 8.56 -0.59
N PHE A 35 14.26 7.89 -1.38
CA PHE A 35 14.73 6.89 -2.35
C PHE A 35 15.65 7.51 -3.40
N ARG A 36 15.30 8.69 -3.94
CA ARG A 36 16.14 9.42 -4.89
C ARG A 36 17.51 9.78 -4.32
N LEU A 37 17.57 10.23 -3.06
CA LEU A 37 18.83 10.55 -2.39
C LEU A 37 19.66 9.30 -2.08
N ASN A 38 19.03 8.20 -1.71
CA ASN A 38 19.68 6.90 -1.50
C ASN A 38 20.36 6.40 -2.80
N ASP A 39 19.64 6.49 -3.92
CA ASP A 39 20.15 6.14 -5.26
C ASP A 39 21.34 7.03 -5.66
N ALA A 40 21.24 8.34 -5.43
CA ALA A 40 22.29 9.30 -5.76
C ALA A 40 23.60 9.09 -4.97
N LYS A 41 23.50 8.59 -3.74
CA LYS A 41 24.67 8.23 -2.92
C LYS A 41 25.31 6.91 -3.34
N GLY A 42 24.62 6.10 -4.15
CA GLY A 42 25.09 4.79 -4.56
C GLY A 42 25.07 3.74 -3.45
N GLU A 43 24.31 3.95 -2.37
CA GLU A 43 24.18 2.98 -1.27
C GLU A 43 23.62 1.63 -1.79
N ASP A 44 22.72 1.70 -2.78
CA ASP A 44 22.18 0.53 -3.49
C ASP A 44 23.21 -0.16 -4.40
N ASN A 45 24.19 0.56 -4.92
CA ASN A 45 25.28 -0.05 -5.69
C ASN A 45 26.22 -0.85 -4.76
N GLU A 46 26.50 -0.34 -3.56
CA GLU A 46 27.26 -1.08 -2.55
C GLU A 46 26.49 -2.32 -2.05
N ALA A 47 25.16 -2.21 -1.88
CA ALA A 47 24.31 -3.35 -1.57
C ALA A 47 24.39 -4.42 -2.67
N LYS A 48 24.31 -4.00 -3.94
CA LYS A 48 24.41 -4.88 -5.12
C LYS A 48 25.75 -5.61 -5.20
N GLU A 49 26.87 -4.93 -4.91
CA GLU A 49 28.20 -5.54 -4.87
C GLU A 49 28.35 -6.59 -3.76
N ARG A 50 27.65 -6.41 -2.64
CA ARG A 50 27.61 -7.37 -1.52
C ARG A 50 26.62 -8.52 -1.74
N GLY A 51 25.90 -8.54 -2.86
CA GLY A 51 24.84 -9.51 -3.13
C GLY A 51 23.59 -9.32 -2.26
N ALA A 52 23.40 -8.13 -1.69
CA ALA A 52 22.22 -7.77 -0.94
C ALA A 52 21.04 -7.41 -1.86
N VAL A 53 19.84 -7.33 -1.27
CA VAL A 53 18.61 -6.96 -1.97
C VAL A 53 18.68 -5.49 -2.37
N THR A 54 18.44 -5.19 -3.64
CA THR A 54 18.31 -3.80 -4.13
C THR A 54 16.85 -3.36 -4.06
N VAL A 55 16.59 -2.16 -3.57
CA VAL A 55 15.23 -1.63 -3.37
C VAL A 55 15.10 -0.32 -4.13
N THR A 56 14.40 -0.36 -5.26
CA THR A 56 14.26 0.80 -6.14
C THR A 56 12.81 1.29 -6.16
N LEU A 57 12.60 2.58 -5.91
CA LEU A 57 11.31 3.21 -6.16
C LEU A 57 11.15 3.46 -7.67
N THR A 58 10.19 2.77 -8.30
CA THR A 58 9.96 2.88 -9.74
C THR A 58 8.95 3.97 -10.10
N ALA A 59 7.99 4.23 -9.21
CA ALA A 59 6.99 5.26 -9.41
C ALA A 59 6.39 5.69 -8.08
N HIS A 60 6.05 6.98 -7.98
CA HIS A 60 5.16 7.53 -6.97
C HIS A 60 3.98 8.24 -7.66
N ARG A 61 2.75 7.99 -7.20
CA ARG A 61 1.55 8.67 -7.71
C ARG A 61 0.60 9.07 -6.58
N THR A 62 0.12 10.30 -6.62
CA THR A 62 -0.95 10.77 -5.72
C THR A 62 -2.31 10.56 -6.37
N LEU A 63 -3.17 9.77 -5.75
CA LEU A 63 -4.53 9.50 -6.22
C LEU A 63 -5.53 10.50 -5.63
N GLU A 64 -6.50 10.93 -6.43
CA GLU A 64 -7.69 11.58 -5.89
C GLU A 64 -8.46 10.58 -5.00
N VAL A 65 -9.07 11.07 -3.92
CA VAL A 65 -9.88 10.25 -3.01
C VAL A 65 -11.26 10.00 -3.62
N SER A 66 -11.31 9.32 -4.76
CA SER A 66 -12.52 8.93 -5.48
C SER A 66 -12.49 7.49 -5.97
N VAL A 67 -13.69 6.90 -6.11
CA VAL A 67 -13.84 5.53 -6.64
C VAL A 67 -13.28 5.45 -8.07
N ASP A 68 -13.51 6.50 -8.88
CA ASP A 68 -13.06 6.54 -10.27
C ASP A 68 -11.54 6.58 -10.39
N ALA A 69 -10.86 7.42 -9.60
CA ALA A 69 -9.40 7.55 -9.68
C ALA A 69 -8.70 6.25 -9.31
N VAL A 70 -9.17 5.57 -8.26
CA VAL A 70 -8.64 4.27 -7.85
C VAL A 70 -8.98 3.20 -8.90
N ALA A 71 -10.17 3.21 -9.49
CA ALA A 71 -10.52 2.28 -10.57
C ALA A 71 -9.64 2.47 -11.82
N ALA A 72 -9.44 3.73 -12.23
CA ALA A 72 -8.60 4.11 -13.37
C ALA A 72 -7.15 3.68 -13.15
N TYR A 73 -6.63 3.83 -11.91
CA TYR A 73 -5.29 3.38 -11.55
C TYR A 73 -5.07 1.87 -11.80
N PHE A 74 -6.11 1.03 -11.74
CA PHE A 74 -6.00 -0.41 -12.03
C PHE A 74 -6.50 -0.80 -13.43
N SER A 75 -6.71 0.17 -14.33
CA SER A 75 -7.17 -0.09 -15.70
C SER A 75 -5.98 -0.20 -16.68
N ASP A 76 -6.05 -1.16 -17.61
CA ASP A 76 -4.93 -1.79 -18.34
C ASP A 76 -3.98 -0.89 -19.17
N ASN A 77 -4.21 0.42 -19.29
CA ASN A 77 -3.29 1.33 -20.01
C ASN A 77 -2.42 2.20 -19.09
N ASP A 78 -2.91 2.55 -17.91
CA ASP A 78 -2.23 3.44 -16.95
C ASP A 78 -1.95 2.74 -15.62
N GLY A 79 -2.04 1.40 -15.61
CA GLY A 79 -1.85 0.56 -14.43
C GLY A 79 -0.54 0.82 -13.68
N PRO A 80 -0.41 0.34 -12.42
CA PRO A 80 0.87 0.31 -11.70
C PRO A 80 2.03 -0.31 -12.48
N LEU A 81 1.71 -1.09 -13.51
CA LEU A 81 2.64 -1.92 -14.27
C LEU A 81 2.59 -1.61 -15.78
N SER A 82 2.31 -0.36 -16.17
CA SER A 82 2.34 0.02 -17.60
C SER A 82 3.64 -0.45 -18.26
N SER A 83 3.56 -0.74 -19.56
CA SER A 83 4.54 -1.51 -20.32
C SER A 83 6.00 -1.04 -20.20
N GLU A 84 6.25 0.23 -19.88
CA GLU A 84 7.59 0.77 -19.66
C GLU A 84 8.30 0.15 -18.44
N THR A 85 7.59 -0.08 -17.33
CA THR A 85 8.17 -0.73 -16.13
C THR A 85 8.33 -2.23 -16.34
N ALA A 86 7.51 -2.85 -17.20
CA ALA A 86 7.62 -4.26 -17.55
C ALA A 86 8.77 -4.54 -18.53
N ALA A 87 9.03 -3.64 -19.48
CA ALA A 87 10.08 -3.78 -20.48
C ALA A 87 11.49 -3.59 -19.89
N ALA A 88 11.67 -2.69 -18.93
CA ALA A 88 12.99 -2.41 -18.34
C ALA A 88 13.58 -3.56 -17.50
N ALA A 89 12.74 -4.51 -17.04
CA ALA A 89 13.18 -5.67 -16.24
C ALA A 89 13.21 -6.99 -17.03
N ALA A 90 12.78 -7.00 -18.28
CA ALA A 90 12.85 -8.16 -19.17
C ALA A 90 14.23 -8.30 -19.86
N ALA A 91 15.27 -7.71 -19.29
CA ALA A 91 16.64 -8.05 -19.69
C ALA A 91 16.94 -9.43 -19.09
N ASP A 92 16.79 -10.48 -19.90
CA ASP A 92 17.28 -11.89 -19.93
C ASP A 92 18.25 -12.44 -18.84
N ASP A 93 18.35 -11.84 -17.65
CA ASP A 93 19.16 -12.35 -16.57
C ASP A 93 18.34 -13.33 -15.73
N ASP A 94 18.38 -14.60 -16.14
CA ASP A 94 17.78 -15.72 -15.42
C ASP A 94 18.26 -15.83 -13.96
N ASP A 95 19.35 -15.16 -13.57
CA ASP A 95 19.86 -15.14 -12.20
C ASP A 95 19.18 -14.10 -11.31
N ILE A 96 18.30 -13.26 -11.85
CA ILE A 96 17.59 -12.22 -11.08
C ILE A 96 16.11 -12.58 -10.92
N ARG A 97 15.68 -12.62 -9.67
CA ARG A 97 14.26 -12.65 -9.29
C ARG A 97 13.80 -11.22 -9.05
N VAL A 98 12.69 -10.83 -9.67
CA VAL A 98 12.11 -9.50 -9.50
C VAL A 98 10.86 -9.59 -8.65
N VAL A 99 10.75 -8.73 -7.64
CA VAL A 99 9.53 -8.55 -6.84
C VAL A 99 9.02 -7.14 -7.03
N ASP A 100 7.83 -6.99 -7.59
CA ASP A 100 7.11 -5.73 -7.67
C ASP A 100 6.21 -5.61 -6.44
N LEU A 101 6.53 -4.66 -5.57
CA LEU A 101 5.79 -4.36 -4.36
C LEU A 101 4.98 -3.07 -4.58
N LEU A 102 3.66 -3.24 -4.65
CA LEU A 102 2.70 -2.13 -4.70
C LEU A 102 2.43 -1.65 -3.28
N VAL A 103 2.86 -0.43 -2.95
CA VAL A 103 2.70 0.16 -1.62
C VAL A 103 1.70 1.30 -1.71
N HIS A 104 0.64 1.21 -0.91
CA HIS A 104 -0.43 2.22 -0.88
C HIS A 104 -0.46 2.89 0.49
N LEU A 105 -0.41 4.22 0.53
CA LEU A 105 -0.46 5.03 1.75
C LEU A 105 -1.82 5.72 1.87
N GLY A 106 -2.53 5.48 2.96
CA GLY A 106 -3.77 6.17 3.32
C GLY A 106 -3.67 6.81 4.69
N VAL A 107 -4.36 7.92 4.92
CA VAL A 107 -4.44 8.50 6.28
C VAL A 107 -5.49 7.76 7.10
N HIS A 108 -5.12 7.37 8.31
CA HIS A 108 -6.05 6.91 9.33
C HIS A 108 -6.35 8.05 10.30
N ARG A 109 -7.62 8.23 10.66
CA ARG A 109 -8.06 9.31 11.58
C ARG A 109 -7.86 8.96 13.07
N GLY A 110 -7.30 7.80 13.37
CA GLY A 110 -7.00 7.38 14.73
C GLY A 110 -5.90 8.23 15.38
N ALA A 111 -5.92 8.28 16.70
CA ALA A 111 -5.21 9.29 17.49
C ALA A 111 -4.13 8.69 18.41
N HIS A 112 -3.56 7.53 18.06
CA HIS A 112 -2.76 6.71 18.99
C HIS A 112 -1.29 6.53 18.59
N GLY A 113 -0.70 7.39 17.75
CA GLY A 113 0.73 7.32 17.45
C GLY A 113 1.18 6.10 16.62
N GLU A 114 0.27 5.18 16.27
CA GLU A 114 0.57 3.92 15.59
C GLU A 114 0.24 3.95 14.10
N ILE A 115 1.28 3.85 13.26
CA ILE A 115 1.15 3.54 11.84
C ILE A 115 0.69 2.08 11.70
N ARG A 116 -0.30 1.82 10.84
CA ARG A 116 -0.86 0.47 10.68
C ARG A 116 -0.49 -0.13 9.35
N VAL A 117 -0.01 -1.38 9.37
CA VAL A 117 0.27 -2.16 8.17
C VAL A 117 -0.86 -3.16 7.98
N GLU A 118 -1.67 -2.97 6.96
CA GLU A 118 -2.87 -3.77 6.74
C GLU A 118 -2.52 -5.14 6.17
N LEU A 119 -3.07 -6.19 6.77
CA LEU A 119 -2.85 -7.60 6.42
C LEU A 119 -3.96 -8.15 5.52
N GLN A 120 -5.09 -7.45 5.40
CA GLN A 120 -6.21 -7.86 4.55
C GLN A 120 -7.03 -6.67 4.04
N GLY A 121 -7.66 -6.86 2.89
CA GLY A 121 -8.71 -6.01 2.35
C GLY A 121 -10.05 -6.74 2.39
N VAL A 122 -11.09 -6.07 2.85
CA VAL A 122 -12.46 -6.58 2.87
C VAL A 122 -13.10 -6.32 1.52
N ASN A 123 -13.84 -7.28 0.94
CA ASN A 123 -14.56 -7.07 -0.32
C ASN A 123 -15.88 -6.31 -0.11
N ASP A 124 -15.82 -5.17 0.58
CA ASP A 124 -16.95 -4.30 0.84
C ASP A 124 -16.53 -2.84 0.73
N LEU A 125 -17.25 -2.08 -0.09
CA LEU A 125 -17.16 -0.64 -0.19
C LEU A 125 -18.37 0.01 0.47
N HIS A 126 -18.08 0.74 1.53
CA HIS A 126 -19.02 1.50 2.33
C HIS A 126 -18.49 2.94 2.51
N CYS A 127 -19.01 3.84 1.69
CA CYS A 127 -18.68 5.26 1.59
C CYS A 127 -19.95 6.14 1.76
N PRO A 128 -20.53 6.22 2.97
CA PRO A 128 -21.79 6.94 3.17
C PRO A 128 -21.64 8.47 3.19
N GLN A 129 -20.45 8.98 3.54
CA GLN A 129 -20.14 10.41 3.51
C GLN A 129 -19.97 10.95 2.08
N GLY A 130 -19.70 10.07 1.12
CA GLY A 130 -19.42 10.42 -0.27
C GLY A 130 -17.93 10.63 -0.50
N ASP A 131 -17.43 10.17 -1.64
CA ASP A 131 -16.03 10.36 -2.04
C ASP A 131 -15.75 11.84 -2.43
N PHE A 132 -14.54 12.14 -2.93
CA PHE A 132 -14.17 13.51 -3.29
C PHE A 132 -15.13 14.14 -4.32
N LYS A 133 -15.78 13.32 -5.16
CA LYS A 133 -16.79 13.75 -6.14
C LYS A 133 -18.22 13.71 -5.59
N GLY A 134 -18.38 13.44 -4.30
CA GLY A 134 -19.68 13.30 -3.63
C GLY A 134 -20.39 11.98 -3.89
N ARG A 135 -19.74 10.99 -4.52
CA ARG A 135 -20.36 9.69 -4.80
C ARG A 135 -20.46 8.89 -3.51
N LYS A 136 -21.70 8.58 -3.11
CA LYS A 136 -21.99 7.71 -1.98
C LYS A 136 -22.13 6.27 -2.43
N VAL A 137 -21.55 5.35 -1.65
CA VAL A 137 -21.66 3.91 -1.86
C VAL A 137 -22.00 3.28 -0.52
N VAL A 138 -22.97 2.35 -0.48
CA VAL A 138 -23.38 1.70 0.77
C VAL A 138 -23.35 0.19 0.55
N HIS A 139 -22.44 -0.47 1.26
CA HIS A 139 -22.25 -1.93 1.27
C HIS A 139 -22.31 -2.57 -0.12
N ARG A 140 -21.33 -2.24 -0.96
CA ARG A 140 -21.21 -2.81 -2.30
C ARG A 140 -19.96 -3.69 -2.41
N PRO A 141 -20.07 -4.89 -3.00
CA PRO A 141 -18.88 -5.68 -3.28
C PRO A 141 -17.93 -4.92 -4.21
N ILE A 142 -16.64 -4.99 -3.92
CA ILE A 142 -15.58 -4.35 -4.70
C ILE A 142 -15.27 -5.17 -5.95
N ILE A 143 -15.24 -6.50 -5.76
CA ILE A 143 -14.97 -7.51 -6.78
C ILE A 143 -16.25 -8.34 -6.92
N VAL A 144 -16.77 -8.38 -8.15
CA VAL A 144 -17.98 -9.13 -8.49
C VAL A 144 -17.59 -10.26 -9.44
N ALA A 145 -17.98 -11.49 -9.09
CA ALA A 145 -17.84 -12.63 -9.99
C ALA A 145 -18.80 -12.47 -11.18
N ARG A 146 -18.31 -12.68 -12.41
CA ARG A 146 -19.21 -12.70 -13.58
C ARG A 146 -20.18 -13.87 -13.46
N SER A 147 -21.44 -13.59 -13.16
CA SER A 147 -22.53 -14.51 -13.50
C SER A 147 -22.82 -14.37 -14.99
N GLY A 148 -22.75 -15.46 -15.76
CA GLY A 148 -22.86 -15.48 -17.22
C GLY A 148 -24.20 -15.04 -17.84
N SER A 149 -24.98 -14.17 -17.19
CA SER A 149 -26.21 -13.59 -17.71
C SER A 149 -26.01 -12.13 -18.10
N SER A 150 -26.03 -11.86 -19.39
CA SER A 150 -25.81 -10.57 -20.05
C SER A 150 -26.97 -9.56 -19.90
N GLY A 151 -27.55 -9.39 -18.70
CA GLY A 151 -28.67 -8.48 -18.47
C GLY A 151 -28.44 -7.60 -17.25
N ASP A 152 -28.26 -6.30 -17.49
CA ASP A 152 -28.22 -5.21 -16.50
C ASP A 152 -27.20 -5.38 -15.35
N SER A 153 -25.95 -5.07 -15.68
CA SER A 153 -24.85 -4.90 -14.73
C SER A 153 -25.04 -3.62 -13.94
N ASP A 154 -25.65 -3.72 -12.76
CA ASP A 154 -25.82 -2.65 -11.76
C ASP A 154 -24.48 -2.26 -11.06
N CYS A 155 -23.35 -2.51 -11.74
CA CYS A 155 -22.01 -2.23 -11.27
C CYS A 155 -21.68 -0.75 -11.57
N ILE A 156 -21.83 0.11 -10.57
CA ILE A 156 -21.60 1.56 -10.74
C ILE A 156 -20.15 1.83 -11.14
N GLY A 157 -19.93 2.24 -12.40
CA GLY A 157 -18.78 3.04 -12.83
C GLY A 157 -17.39 2.40 -12.69
N CYS A 158 -17.30 1.12 -12.35
CA CYS A 158 -16.08 0.38 -12.64
C CYS A 158 -16.11 0.12 -14.16
N PRO A 159 -15.07 0.47 -14.94
CA PRO A 159 -14.86 -0.29 -16.17
C PRO A 159 -14.94 -1.75 -15.74
N GLU A 160 -15.87 -2.51 -16.34
CA GLU A 160 -16.05 -3.91 -15.99
C GLU A 160 -14.70 -4.59 -16.19
N VAL A 161 -13.93 -4.70 -15.12
CA VAL A 161 -12.75 -5.54 -15.13
C VAL A 161 -13.34 -6.93 -14.95
N SER A 162 -13.80 -7.41 -16.09
CA SER A 162 -14.67 -8.55 -16.21
C SER A 162 -13.77 -9.77 -16.18
N PHE A 163 -13.57 -10.32 -14.99
CA PHE A 163 -12.72 -11.48 -14.82
C PHE A 163 -13.54 -12.76 -14.91
N ASP A 164 -12.97 -13.76 -15.57
CA ASP A 164 -13.47 -15.13 -15.47
C ASP A 164 -13.28 -15.57 -14.03
N ALA A 165 -14.38 -15.58 -13.28
CA ALA A 165 -14.37 -16.10 -11.92
C ALA A 165 -13.89 -17.56 -11.95
N PRO A 166 -13.22 -18.05 -10.88
CA PRO A 166 -12.98 -19.47 -10.71
C PRO A 166 -14.31 -20.22 -10.90
N GLN A 167 -14.33 -21.27 -11.73
CA GLN A 167 -15.55 -22.03 -12.04
C GLN A 167 -16.07 -22.86 -10.83
N SER A 168 -15.41 -22.80 -9.68
CA SER A 168 -15.87 -23.41 -8.44
C SER A 168 -16.87 -22.48 -7.75
N GLY A 169 -17.99 -23.03 -7.29
CA GLY A 169 -19.00 -22.34 -6.47
C GLY A 169 -18.50 -21.96 -5.08
N ASP A 170 -17.29 -21.40 -5.00
CA ASP A 170 -16.68 -20.90 -3.79
C ASP A 170 -17.38 -19.61 -3.36
N ALA A 171 -17.53 -19.47 -2.04
CA ALA A 171 -18.19 -18.36 -1.38
C ALA A 171 -17.72 -17.00 -1.93
N PRO A 172 -18.58 -15.97 -1.92
CA PRO A 172 -18.14 -14.61 -2.27
C PRO A 172 -16.86 -14.29 -1.49
N PHE A 173 -15.83 -13.80 -2.17
CA PHE A 173 -14.57 -13.39 -1.51
C PHE A 173 -14.95 -12.38 -0.42
N GLU A 174 -15.05 -12.79 0.85
CA GLU A 174 -15.41 -11.86 1.94
C GLU A 174 -14.23 -10.95 2.27
N SER A 175 -13.02 -11.51 2.20
CA SER A 175 -11.76 -10.81 2.43
C SER A 175 -10.64 -11.40 1.57
N LEU A 176 -9.75 -10.53 1.09
CA LEU A 176 -8.48 -10.90 0.47
C LEU A 176 -7.34 -10.63 1.45
N ARG A 177 -6.41 -11.56 1.59
CA ARG A 177 -5.23 -11.42 2.46
C ARG A 177 -4.01 -10.97 1.69
N CYS A 178 -3.13 -10.24 2.36
CA CYS A 178 -1.79 -9.94 1.87
C CYS A 178 -1.07 -11.23 1.48
N THR A 179 -0.39 -11.21 0.33
CA THR A 179 0.44 -12.34 -0.14
C THR A 179 1.79 -12.40 0.56
N ILE A 180 2.15 -11.36 1.31
CA ILE A 180 3.29 -11.36 2.21
C ILE A 180 2.84 -12.06 3.50
N PRO A 181 3.56 -13.09 3.97
CA PRO A 181 3.26 -13.75 5.23
C PRO A 181 3.24 -12.74 6.41
N ALA A 182 2.27 -12.91 7.31
CA ALA A 182 2.08 -11.97 8.43
C ALA A 182 3.28 -11.93 9.39
N ASP A 183 3.97 -13.06 9.57
CA ASP A 183 5.22 -13.17 10.34
C ASP A 183 6.37 -12.40 9.69
N VAL A 184 6.44 -12.35 8.35
CA VAL A 184 7.40 -11.52 7.62
C VAL A 184 7.12 -10.04 7.82
N VAL A 185 5.85 -9.62 7.80
CA VAL A 185 5.45 -8.24 8.12
C VAL A 185 5.81 -7.90 9.57
N ALA A 186 5.42 -8.74 10.52
CA ALA A 186 5.68 -8.52 11.95
C ALA A 186 7.19 -8.42 12.25
N LYS A 187 8.00 -9.35 11.72
CA LYS A 187 9.46 -9.30 11.86
C LYS A 187 10.05 -8.02 11.26
N SER A 188 9.52 -7.54 10.14
CA SER A 188 9.99 -6.30 9.52
C SER A 188 9.63 -5.08 10.35
N ILE A 189 8.46 -5.08 11.01
CA ILE A 189 8.06 -4.06 11.99
C ILE A 189 8.99 -4.06 13.20
N GLU A 190 9.29 -5.23 13.78
CA GLU A 190 10.20 -5.37 14.93
C GLU A 190 11.59 -4.78 14.65
N LEU A 191 12.11 -4.97 13.43
CA LEU A 191 13.43 -4.48 13.01
C LEU A 191 13.54 -2.95 12.90
N VAL A 192 12.42 -2.26 12.62
CA VAL A 192 12.41 -0.79 12.60
C VAL A 192 12.70 -0.21 13.98
N GLY A 193 12.39 -0.99 15.03
CA GLY A 193 12.56 -0.67 16.42
C GLY A 193 11.60 0.43 16.88
N SER A 194 10.89 0.19 18.00
CA SER A 194 10.18 1.23 18.74
C SER A 194 11.24 2.20 19.32
N LYS A 195 11.59 3.25 18.59
CA LYS A 195 12.48 4.29 19.13
C LYS A 195 11.72 5.00 20.26
N ALA A 196 12.15 4.73 21.48
CA ALA A 196 11.77 5.37 22.74
C ALA A 196 10.28 5.29 23.11
N SER A 197 10.00 4.75 24.29
CA SER A 197 8.67 4.76 24.91
C SER A 197 8.32 6.12 25.56
N SER A 198 9.09 7.16 25.28
CA SER A 198 8.88 8.50 25.85
C SER A 198 8.41 9.47 24.79
N VAL A 199 7.39 10.24 25.15
CA VAL A 199 6.96 11.45 24.44
C VAL A 199 8.18 12.34 24.18
N ASP A 200 8.27 12.93 22.99
CA ASP A 200 9.37 13.85 22.66
C ASP A 200 9.23 15.18 23.41
N ASP A 201 10.24 16.04 23.32
CA ASP A 201 10.22 17.39 23.93
C ASP A 201 9.12 18.30 23.34
N HIS A 202 8.39 17.84 22.32
CA HIS A 202 7.30 18.54 21.65
C HIS A 202 5.91 17.97 21.97
N GLY A 203 5.80 17.00 22.87
CA GLY A 203 4.51 16.41 23.20
C GLY A 203 3.97 15.48 22.11
N ARG A 204 4.83 14.86 21.30
CA ARG A 204 4.44 13.90 20.26
C ARG A 204 4.56 12.47 20.76
N PHE A 205 3.63 11.62 20.33
CA PHE A 205 3.80 10.18 20.45
C PHE A 205 5.07 9.73 19.70
N PRO A 206 5.82 8.76 20.23
CA PRO A 206 6.89 8.12 19.48
C PRO A 206 6.31 7.39 18.27
N VAL A 207 7.05 7.40 17.15
CA VAL A 207 6.62 6.68 15.95
C VAL A 207 6.67 5.17 16.19
N SER A 208 5.53 4.51 16.03
CA SER A 208 5.40 3.06 16.12
C SER A 208 4.64 2.50 14.92
N MET A 209 4.83 1.21 14.66
CA MET A 209 4.12 0.47 13.61
C MET A 209 3.50 -0.79 14.21
N MET A 210 2.32 -1.16 13.72
CA MET A 210 1.67 -2.41 14.09
C MET A 210 0.97 -3.07 12.89
N PRO A 211 0.83 -4.41 12.86
CA PRO A 211 -0.07 -5.06 11.93
C PRO A 211 -1.53 -4.72 12.25
N SER A 212 -2.37 -4.61 11.21
CA SER A 212 -3.80 -4.37 11.31
C SER A 212 -4.56 -5.31 10.38
N ASP A 213 -5.72 -5.78 10.81
CA ASP A 213 -6.63 -6.63 10.04
C ASP A 213 -7.88 -5.88 9.53
N ASP A 214 -7.95 -4.56 9.72
CA ASP A 214 -9.09 -3.74 9.29
C ASP A 214 -8.65 -2.40 8.67
N ALA A 215 -8.55 -2.39 7.35
CA ALA A 215 -8.34 -1.18 6.55
C ALA A 215 -9.59 -0.27 6.45
N GLY A 216 -10.64 -0.59 7.21
CA GLY A 216 -11.96 0.00 7.09
C GLY A 216 -12.74 -0.55 5.89
N ARG A 217 -13.79 0.16 5.49
CA ARG A 217 -14.59 -0.15 4.29
C ARG A 217 -14.67 1.04 3.33
N TYR A 218 -13.80 2.03 3.51
CA TYR A 218 -13.75 3.24 2.68
C TYR A 218 -12.79 3.07 1.49
N LEU A 219 -12.30 4.18 0.93
CA LEU A 219 -11.43 4.16 -0.25
C LEU A 219 -10.04 3.55 -0.03
N CYS A 220 -9.52 3.57 1.20
CA CYS A 220 -8.27 2.86 1.54
C CYS A 220 -8.45 1.35 1.32
N ASN A 221 -9.50 0.77 1.92
CA ASN A 221 -9.89 -0.61 1.69
C ASN A 221 -10.23 -0.90 0.21
N TYR A 222 -10.92 0.01 -0.47
CA TYR A 222 -11.19 -0.14 -1.91
C TYR A 222 -9.92 -0.29 -2.74
N CYS A 223 -8.96 0.60 -2.53
CA CYS A 223 -7.66 0.54 -3.19
C CYS A 223 -6.90 -0.74 -2.83
N TYR A 224 -6.86 -1.11 -1.54
CA TYR A 224 -6.12 -2.28 -1.11
C TYR A 224 -6.72 -3.58 -1.64
N CYS A 225 -8.04 -3.75 -1.52
CA CYS A 225 -8.75 -4.92 -2.02
C CYS A 225 -8.54 -5.09 -3.53
N ARG A 226 -8.62 -4.00 -4.32
CA ARG A 226 -8.30 -4.03 -5.75
C ARG A 226 -6.85 -4.40 -6.02
N SER A 227 -5.90 -3.89 -5.23
CA SER A 227 -4.47 -4.19 -5.38
C SER A 227 -4.15 -5.65 -5.06
N LEU A 228 -4.75 -6.19 -4.00
CA LEU A 228 -4.64 -7.62 -3.65
C LEU A 228 -5.21 -8.50 -4.76
N PHE A 229 -6.38 -8.16 -5.29
CA PHE A 229 -6.95 -8.87 -6.42
C PHE A 229 -6.06 -8.80 -7.66
N TYR A 230 -5.59 -7.60 -8.00
CA TYR A 230 -4.71 -7.35 -9.15
C TYR A 230 -3.43 -8.19 -9.08
N THR A 231 -2.73 -8.16 -7.94
CA THR A 231 -1.48 -8.92 -7.76
C THR A 231 -1.69 -10.44 -7.71
N SER A 232 -2.84 -10.92 -7.21
CA SER A 232 -3.14 -12.35 -7.11
C SER A 232 -3.72 -12.96 -8.39
N HIS A 233 -4.49 -12.22 -9.19
CA HIS A 233 -5.23 -12.78 -10.32
C HIS A 233 -4.79 -12.24 -11.69
N VAL A 234 -4.27 -11.01 -11.76
CA VAL A 234 -3.94 -10.37 -13.04
C VAL A 234 -2.47 -10.57 -13.40
N CYS A 235 -1.58 -10.39 -12.43
CA CYS A 235 -0.14 -10.27 -12.71
C CYS A 235 0.65 -11.59 -12.67
N GLN A 236 0.07 -12.72 -12.26
CA GLN A 236 0.81 -13.97 -12.03
C GLN A 236 1.26 -14.74 -13.29
N ARG A 237 1.48 -14.06 -14.43
CA ARG A 237 1.72 -14.72 -15.72
C ARG A 237 3.19 -14.94 -16.09
N THR A 238 4.15 -14.62 -15.22
CA THR A 238 5.59 -14.73 -15.54
C THR A 238 6.37 -15.49 -14.47
N HIS A 239 7.32 -16.33 -14.90
CA HIS A 239 7.99 -17.31 -14.01
C HIS A 239 9.03 -16.68 -13.05
N ASN A 240 9.64 -15.54 -13.41
CA ASN A 240 10.71 -14.91 -12.63
C ASN A 240 10.28 -13.60 -11.92
N ARG A 241 8.98 -13.26 -11.93
CA ARG A 241 8.47 -12.01 -11.37
C ARG A 241 7.32 -12.29 -10.42
N LYS A 242 7.42 -11.76 -9.20
CA LYS A 242 6.38 -11.85 -8.18
C LYS A 242 5.77 -10.47 -7.95
N TYR A 243 4.46 -10.42 -7.76
CA TYR A 243 3.74 -9.21 -7.42
C TYR A 243 3.18 -9.34 -6.02
N VAL A 244 3.40 -8.32 -5.20
CA VAL A 244 2.90 -8.25 -3.82
C VAL A 244 2.30 -6.87 -3.59
N SER A 245 1.32 -6.81 -2.70
CA SER A 245 0.59 -5.58 -2.41
C SER A 245 0.52 -5.35 -0.90
N LEU A 246 0.73 -4.11 -0.51
CA LEU A 246 0.75 -3.65 0.87
C LEU A 246 -0.01 -2.34 0.99
N PHE A 247 -0.77 -2.19 2.08
CA PHE A 247 -1.37 -0.92 2.45
C PHE A 247 -0.86 -0.49 3.82
N ILE A 248 -0.48 0.78 3.95
CA ILE A 248 0.00 1.37 5.18
C ILE A 248 -0.88 2.58 5.50
N HIS A 249 -1.53 2.53 6.65
CA HIS A 249 -2.24 3.66 7.22
C HIS A 249 -1.27 4.53 8.04
N VAL A 250 -1.13 5.77 7.61
CA VAL A 250 -0.32 6.81 8.26
C VAL A 250 -1.20 7.71 9.13
N LEU A 251 -0.56 8.52 9.97
CA LEU A 251 -1.21 9.36 10.96
C LEU A 251 -1.23 10.82 10.51
N ASP A 252 -2.28 11.53 10.93
CA ASP A 252 -2.34 12.98 10.81
C ASP A 252 -1.57 13.64 11.97
N PRO A 253 -0.44 14.33 11.70
CA PRO A 253 0.39 14.95 12.74
C PRO A 253 -0.38 15.92 13.64
N ASP A 254 -1.46 16.51 13.13
CA ASP A 254 -2.24 17.54 13.82
C ASP A 254 -3.47 16.95 14.55
N ARG A 255 -3.73 15.65 14.42
CA ARG A 255 -4.87 14.94 15.06
C ARG A 255 -4.42 13.84 16.01
N GLY A 256 -3.57 14.19 16.97
CA GLY A 256 -3.23 13.28 18.05
C GLY A 256 -4.37 13.12 19.07
N GLY A 257 -4.16 12.26 20.06
CA GLY A 257 -5.13 11.86 21.06
C GLY A 257 -4.72 12.25 22.47
N GLY A 258 -5.63 12.07 23.42
CA GLY A 258 -5.27 12.12 24.84
C GLY A 258 -4.43 10.91 25.22
N ASP A 259 -3.39 11.09 26.02
CA ASP A 259 -2.73 9.99 26.73
C ASP A 259 -3.59 9.48 27.91
N GLU A 260 -3.05 8.53 28.69
CA GLU A 260 -3.74 7.97 29.86
C GLU A 260 -4.06 9.04 30.94
N ASP A 261 -3.29 10.14 30.95
CA ASP A 261 -3.44 11.26 31.87
C ASP A 261 -4.35 12.37 31.31
N GLY A 262 -4.82 12.22 30.07
CA GLY A 262 -5.69 13.17 29.38
C GLY A 262 -4.95 14.35 28.75
N GLU A 263 -3.61 14.33 28.69
CA GLU A 263 -2.84 15.30 27.94
C GLU A 263 -2.97 15.03 26.43
N SER A 264 -3.31 16.06 25.67
CA SER A 264 -3.41 15.95 24.22
C SER A 264 -2.01 15.87 23.62
N LEU A 265 -1.59 14.67 23.28
CA LEU A 265 -0.36 14.43 22.53
C LEU A 265 -0.63 14.55 21.04
N LEU A 266 0.38 15.00 20.30
CA LEU A 266 0.36 15.06 18.84
C LEU A 266 0.86 13.73 18.24
N ASN A 267 0.45 13.42 17.01
CA ASN A 267 1.04 12.29 16.29
C ASN A 267 2.47 12.63 15.83
N PRO A 268 3.28 11.61 15.48
CA PRO A 268 4.61 11.83 14.91
C PRO A 268 4.55 12.73 13.67
N SER A 269 5.62 13.50 13.44
CA SER A 269 5.74 14.38 12.27
C SER A 269 5.79 13.59 10.96
N ILE A 270 5.53 14.27 9.84
CA ILE A 270 5.62 13.69 8.49
C ILE A 270 6.99 13.02 8.26
N GLU A 271 8.07 13.69 8.69
CA GLU A 271 9.44 13.21 8.51
C GLU A 271 9.70 11.93 9.32
N GLU A 272 9.26 11.89 10.58
CA GLU A 272 9.42 10.71 11.45
C GLU A 272 8.64 9.50 10.93
N GLN A 273 7.41 9.74 10.44
CA GLN A 273 6.61 8.69 9.83
C GLN A 273 7.25 8.18 8.53
N ALA A 274 7.74 9.08 7.67
CA ALA A 274 8.44 8.72 6.43
C ALA A 274 9.74 7.94 6.70
N ASP A 275 10.54 8.34 7.68
CA ASP A 275 11.74 7.61 8.11
C ASP A 275 11.43 6.22 8.67
N CYS A 276 10.32 6.09 9.40
CA CYS A 276 9.84 4.82 9.90
C CYS A 276 9.45 3.88 8.75
N ILE A 277 8.65 4.38 7.81
CA ILE A 277 8.17 3.61 6.64
C ILE A 277 9.34 3.26 5.70
N PHE A 278 10.27 4.18 5.47
CA PHE A 278 11.45 3.93 4.63
C PHE A 278 12.25 2.73 5.15
N ARG A 279 12.61 2.74 6.45
CA ARG A 279 13.33 1.63 7.09
C ARG A 279 12.52 0.34 7.05
N PHE A 280 11.22 0.43 7.32
CA PHE A 280 10.32 -0.72 7.25
C PHE A 280 10.34 -1.37 5.86
N LEU A 281 10.24 -0.58 4.78
CA LEU A 281 10.22 -1.10 3.42
C LEU A 281 11.55 -1.78 3.04
N HIS A 282 12.69 -1.27 3.50
CA HIS A 282 13.98 -1.94 3.31
C HIS A 282 14.04 -3.30 4.04
N HIS A 283 13.66 -3.35 5.31
CA HIS A 283 13.63 -4.62 6.06
C HIS A 283 12.62 -5.62 5.48
N LEU A 284 11.47 -5.11 5.01
CA LEU A 284 10.47 -5.93 4.34
C LEU A 284 11.02 -6.52 3.04
N ALA A 285 11.71 -5.72 2.22
CA ALA A 285 12.34 -6.18 0.99
C ALA A 285 13.37 -7.28 1.24
N GLU A 286 14.22 -7.13 2.27
CA GLU A 286 15.17 -8.15 2.70
C GLU A 286 14.49 -9.46 3.10
N ASN A 287 13.43 -9.38 3.90
CA ASN A 287 12.70 -10.58 4.34
C ASN A 287 11.91 -11.25 3.20
N ILE A 288 11.34 -10.47 2.27
CA ILE A 288 10.63 -11.01 1.10
C ILE A 288 11.58 -11.74 0.15
N ALA A 289 12.82 -11.29 0.00
CA ALA A 289 13.79 -11.91 -0.89
C ALA A 289 14.16 -13.35 -0.51
N VAL A 290 13.91 -13.74 0.74
CA VAL A 290 14.17 -15.09 1.26
C VAL A 290 13.01 -16.06 1.00
N LEU A 291 11.81 -15.55 0.67
CA LEU A 291 10.58 -16.35 0.43
C LEU A 291 10.55 -17.00 -0.94
#